data_AF-A0A523ZZV0-F1
#
_entry.id   AF-A0A523ZZV0-F1
#
_cell.length_a   1.000
_cell.length_b   1.000
_cell.length_c   1.000
_cell.angle_alpha   90.00
_cell.angle_beta   90.00
_cell.angle_gamma   90.00
#
_symmetry.space_group_name_H-M   'P 1'
#
loop_
_entity.id
_entity.type
_entity.pdbx_description
1 polymer ?
#
loop_
_entity_poly.entity_id
_entity_poly.type
_entity_poly.pdbx_seq_one_letter_code
_entity_poly.pdbx_strand_id
1 'polypeptide(L)'
;MDKRFRALRIIALFYQVLAWITLVGGVLAGVFAVILGAISGREGAASPLVAQIPLLNRAVGLVGGIVVALTIVLGGVIQFVLLYALGEAIHLGLAIERNTRETAQYIRGEPAVASPDK
;
A
#
# COMPACT_ATOMS: atom_id res chain seq x y z
N MET A 1 -5.15 23.03 18.24
CA MET A 1 -4.91 22.33 16.96
C MET A 1 -6.02 22.73 16.01
N ASP A 2 -5.68 23.46 14.95
CA ASP A 2 -6.65 23.92 13.96
C ASP A 2 -7.40 22.74 13.35
N LYS A 3 -8.67 22.95 12.98
CA LYS A 3 -9.56 21.92 12.41
C LYS A 3 -8.92 21.21 11.20
N ARG A 4 -8.13 21.94 10.40
CA ARG A 4 -7.37 21.42 9.24
C ARG A 4 -6.37 20.30 9.60
N PHE A 5 -5.61 20.44 10.68
CA PHE A 5 -4.63 19.42 11.08
C PHE A 5 -5.29 18.14 11.60
N ARG A 6 -6.48 18.28 12.18
CA ARG A 6 -7.30 17.14 12.57
C ARG A 6 -7.84 16.39 11.35
N ALA A 7 -8.30 17.10 10.32
CA ALA A 7 -8.76 16.49 9.08
C ALA A 7 -7.64 15.72 8.35
N LEU A 8 -6.43 16.31 8.25
CA LEU A 8 -5.28 15.64 7.64
C LEU A 8 -4.90 14.33 8.35
N ARG A 9 -5.00 14.28 9.68
CA ARG A 9 -4.74 13.04 10.43
C ARG A 9 -5.75 11.94 10.11
N ILE A 10 -7.02 12.30 9.89
CA ILE A 10 -8.06 11.36 9.48
C ILE A 10 -7.78 10.86 8.06
N ILE A 11 -7.36 11.75 7.16
CA ILE A 11 -6.99 11.37 5.78
C ILE A 11 -5.78 10.43 5.79
N ALA A 12 -4.77 10.67 6.62
CA ALA A 12 -3.63 9.77 6.77
C ALA A 12 -4.05 8.36 7.22
N LEU A 13 -4.91 8.27 8.24
CA LEU A 13 -5.49 7.01 8.70
C LEU A 13 -6.28 6.32 7.57
N PHE A 14 -7.07 7.08 6.81
CA PHE A 14 -7.84 6.54 5.69
C PHE A 14 -6.93 5.89 4.64
N TYR A 15 -5.82 6.53 4.27
CA TYR A 15 -4.84 5.94 3.36
C TYR A 15 -4.20 4.66 3.92
N GLN A 16 -3.86 4.62 5.21
CA GLN A 16 -3.32 3.42 5.85
C GLN A 16 -4.33 2.27 5.88
N VAL A 17 -5.60 2.56 6.17
CA VAL A 17 -6.68 1.56 6.14
C VAL A 17 -6.89 1.04 4.71
N LEU A 18 -6.93 1.93 3.71
CA LEU A 18 -7.01 1.52 2.31
C LEU A 18 -5.82 0.66 1.88
N ALA A 19 -4.61 0.99 2.32
CA ALA A 19 -3.42 0.18 2.04
C ALA A 19 -3.66 -1.27 2.49
N TRP A 20 -4.05 -1.48 3.75
CA TRP A 20 -4.33 -2.81 4.28
C TRP A 20 -5.45 -3.53 3.54
N ILE A 21 -6.55 -2.84 3.21
CA ILE A 21 -7.65 -3.41 2.42
C ILE A 21 -7.13 -3.89 1.06
N THR A 22 -6.32 -3.07 0.37
CA THR A 22 -5.76 -3.44 -0.94
C THR A 22 -4.79 -4.61 -0.87
N LEU A 23 -3.97 -4.70 0.19
CA LEU A 23 -3.06 -5.82 0.39
C LEU A 23 -3.81 -7.13 0.62
N VAL A 24 -4.76 -7.12 1.56
CA VAL A 24 -5.59 -8.29 1.86
C VAL A 24 -6.39 -8.70 0.63
N GLY A 25 -7.01 -7.75 -0.05
CA GLY A 25 -7.73 -7.99 -1.30
C GLY A 25 -6.84 -8.59 -2.39
N GLY A 26 -5.62 -8.08 -2.56
CA GLY A 26 -4.64 -8.61 -3.52
C GLY A 26 -4.21 -10.05 -3.20
N VAL A 27 -4.00 -10.36 -1.93
CA VAL A 27 -3.68 -11.74 -1.49
C VAL A 27 -4.85 -12.69 -1.77
N LEU A 28 -6.08 -12.30 -1.41
CA LEU A 28 -7.27 -13.11 -1.68
C LEU A 28 -7.51 -13.30 -3.18
N ALA A 29 -7.33 -12.26 -3.98
CA ALA A 29 -7.40 -12.33 -5.44
C ALA A 29 -6.32 -13.25 -6.02
N GLY A 30 -5.11 -13.22 -5.48
CA GLY A 30 -4.03 -14.15 -5.85
C GLY A 30 -4.40 -15.61 -5.56
N VAL A 31 -4.93 -15.90 -4.37
CA VAL A 31 -5.42 -17.25 -4.03
C VAL A 31 -6.52 -17.69 -5.01
N PHE A 32 -7.47 -16.79 -5.30
CA PHE A 32 -8.54 -17.07 -6.25
C PHE A 32 -8.00 -17.34 -7.67
N ALA A 33 -6.98 -16.61 -8.12
CA ALA A 33 -6.35 -16.84 -9.43
C ALA A 33 -5.71 -18.24 -9.54
N VAL A 34 -5.08 -18.74 -8.47
CA VAL A 34 -4.54 -20.12 -8.44
C VAL A 34 -5.67 -21.15 -8.53
N ILE A 35 -6.75 -20.96 -7.78
CA ILE A 35 -7.92 -21.85 -7.80
C ILE A 35 -8.52 -21.90 -9.20
N LEU A 36 -8.74 -20.73 -9.81
CA LEU A 36 -9.25 -20.64 -11.18
C LEU A 36 -8.29 -21.32 -12.16
N GLY A 37 -6.98 -21.05 -12.11
CA GLY A 37 -6.01 -21.71 -12.98
C GLY A 37 -6.05 -23.24 -12.89
N ALA A 38 -6.21 -23.78 -11.68
CA ALA A 38 -6.32 -25.22 -11.43
C ALA A 38 -7.63 -25.84 -11.97
N ILE A 39 -8.73 -25.07 -11.98
CA ILE A 39 -10.02 -25.50 -12.55
C ILE A 39 -10.01 -25.38 -14.07
N SER A 40 -9.53 -24.25 -14.62
CA SER A 40 -9.48 -23.99 -16.06
C SER A 40 -8.67 -25.04 -16.82
N GLY A 41 -7.56 -25.53 -16.23
CA GLY A 41 -6.78 -26.64 -16.79
C GLY A 41 -7.54 -27.97 -16.92
N ARG A 42 -8.77 -28.07 -16.42
CA ARG A 42 -9.66 -29.22 -16.55
C ARG A 42 -10.67 -29.09 -17.70
N GLU A 43 -11.05 -27.86 -18.05
CA GLU A 43 -12.17 -27.60 -18.97
C GLU A 43 -11.77 -26.91 -20.28
N GLY A 44 -10.64 -26.19 -20.32
CA GLY A 44 -10.25 -25.42 -21.50
C GLY A 44 -8.74 -25.25 -21.61
N ALA A 45 -8.14 -25.93 -22.59
CA ALA A 45 -6.74 -25.71 -22.92
C ALA A 45 -6.55 -24.38 -23.65
N ALA A 46 -5.43 -23.71 -23.40
CA ALA A 46 -4.99 -22.53 -24.15
C ALA A 46 -4.63 -22.83 -25.62
N SER A 47 -4.50 -24.11 -25.99
CA SER A 47 -4.17 -24.55 -27.35
C SER A 47 -4.79 -25.91 -27.67
N PRO A 48 -5.35 -26.12 -28.88
CA PRO A 48 -5.86 -27.42 -29.33
C PRO A 48 -4.82 -28.55 -29.28
N LEU A 49 -3.53 -28.22 -29.35
CA LEU A 49 -2.42 -29.17 -29.23
C LEU A 49 -2.20 -29.64 -27.78
N VAL A 50 -2.38 -28.75 -26.81
CA VAL A 50 -2.19 -29.04 -25.37
C VAL A 50 -3.43 -29.74 -24.79
N ALA A 51 -4.61 -29.46 -25.34
CA ALA A 51 -5.88 -30.09 -24.95
C ALA A 51 -5.86 -31.62 -25.01
N GLN A 52 -5.11 -32.17 -25.98
CA GLN A 52 -5.05 -33.60 -26.25
C GLN A 52 -4.22 -34.39 -25.22
N ILE A 53 -3.43 -33.69 -24.38
CA ILE A 53 -2.59 -34.32 -23.36
C ILE A 53 -3.09 -33.90 -21.97
N PRO A 54 -3.88 -34.75 -21.28
CA PRO A 54 -4.57 -34.38 -20.04
C PRO A 54 -3.63 -33.90 -18.91
N LEU A 55 -2.45 -34.52 -18.78
CA LEU A 55 -1.49 -34.17 -17.75
C LEU A 55 -0.85 -32.79 -18.01
N LEU A 56 -0.51 -32.52 -19.28
CA LEU A 56 0.11 -31.26 -19.69
C LEU A 56 -0.89 -30.10 -19.59
N ASN A 57 -2.15 -30.32 -19.96
CA ASN A 57 -3.20 -29.29 -19.85
C ASN A 57 -3.42 -28.81 -18.41
N ARG A 58 -3.46 -29.75 -17.45
CA ARG A 58 -3.58 -29.44 -16.02
C ARG A 58 -2.38 -28.64 -15.50
N ALA A 59 -1.17 -29.03 -15.92
CA ALA A 59 0.05 -28.34 -15.52
C ALA A 59 0.08 -26.89 -16.05
N VAL A 60 -0.30 -26.68 -17.31
CA VAL A 60 -0.34 -25.33 -17.92
C VAL A 60 -1.33 -24.42 -17.20
N GLY A 61 -2.54 -24.90 -16.88
CA GLY A 61 -3.54 -24.13 -16.14
C GLY A 61 -3.06 -23.71 -14.75
N LEU A 62 -2.46 -24.63 -14.00
CA LEU A 62 -1.92 -24.36 -12.67
C LEU A 62 -0.76 -23.35 -12.73
N VAL A 63 0.19 -23.53 -13.64
CA VAL A 63 1.33 -22.62 -13.80
C VAL A 63 0.85 -21.22 -14.19
N GLY A 64 -0.12 -21.11 -15.10
CA GLY A 64 -0.74 -19.84 -15.47
C GLY A 64 -1.39 -19.15 -14.26
N GLY A 65 -2.16 -19.89 -13.46
CA GLY A 65 -2.77 -19.38 -12.24
C GLY A 65 -1.74 -18.86 -11.22
N ILE A 66 -0.62 -19.57 -11.05
CA ILE A 66 0.47 -19.15 -10.16
C ILE A 66 1.13 -17.86 -10.66
N VAL A 67 1.44 -17.76 -11.95
CA VAL A 67 2.07 -16.57 -12.54
C VAL A 67 1.17 -15.34 -12.37
N VAL A 68 -0.12 -15.48 -12.64
CA VAL A 68 -1.10 -14.41 -12.43
C VAL A 68 -1.19 -14.04 -10.94
N ALA A 69 -1.25 -15.03 -10.04
CA ALA A 69 -1.30 -14.78 -8.61
C ALA A 69 -0.07 -14.03 -8.10
N LEU A 70 1.13 -14.43 -8.52
CA LEU A 70 2.38 -13.73 -8.18
C LEU A 70 2.37 -12.29 -8.67
N THR A 71 1.86 -12.05 -9.89
CA THR A 71 1.75 -10.71 -10.47
C THR A 71 0.79 -9.82 -9.69
N ILE A 72 -0.39 -10.36 -9.33
CA ILE A 72 -1.40 -9.66 -8.51
C ILE A 72 -0.84 -9.34 -7.13
N VAL A 73 -0.23 -10.30 -6.45
CA VAL A 73 0.33 -10.11 -5.10
C VAL A 73 1.46 -9.10 -5.13
N LEU A 74 2.38 -9.19 -6.10
CA LEU A 74 3.47 -8.23 -6.24
C LEU A 74 2.94 -6.81 -6.48
N GLY A 75 1.97 -6.66 -7.40
CA GLY A 75 1.29 -5.38 -7.62
C GLY A 75 0.58 -4.86 -6.37
N GLY A 76 -0.08 -5.74 -5.62
CA GLY A 76 -0.74 -5.41 -4.35
C GLY A 76 0.23 -4.94 -3.26
N VAL A 77 1.41 -5.56 -3.16
CA VAL A 77 2.48 -5.15 -2.24
C VAL A 77 3.02 -3.77 -2.62
N ILE A 78 3.29 -3.53 -3.90
CA ILE A 78 3.76 -2.22 -4.38
C ILE A 78 2.69 -1.14 -4.07
N GLN A 79 1.43 -1.42 -4.39
CA GLN A 79 0.32 -0.51 -4.13
C GLN A 79 0.12 -0.25 -2.63
N PHE A 80 0.25 -1.28 -1.79
CA PHE A 80 0.23 -1.15 -0.33
C PHE A 80 1.31 -0.17 0.15
N VAL A 81 2.55 -0.36 -0.30
CA VAL A 81 3.67 0.50 0.10
C VAL A 81 3.41 1.94 -0.29
N LEU A 82 2.92 2.20 -1.51
CA LEU A 82 2.62 3.56 -1.98
C LEU A 82 1.52 4.23 -1.16
N LEU A 83 0.41 3.53 -0.89
CA LEU A 83 -0.70 4.06 -0.10
C LEU A 83 -0.30 4.29 1.36
N TYR A 84 0.41 3.34 1.96
CA TYR A 84 0.86 3.44 3.34
C TYR A 84 1.86 4.59 3.50
N ALA A 85 2.83 4.70 2.59
CA ALA A 85 3.82 5.77 2.58
C ALA A 85 3.19 7.16 2.41
N LEU A 86 2.10 7.27 1.64
CA LEU A 86 1.36 8.52 1.50
C LEU A 86 0.73 8.96 2.83
N GLY A 87 0.14 8.03 3.58
CA GLY A 87 -0.37 8.30 4.93
C GLY A 87 0.75 8.74 5.89
N GLU A 88 1.90 8.08 5.82
CA GLU A 88 3.06 8.40 6.65
C GLU A 88 3.68 9.76 6.29
N ALA A 89 3.72 10.13 5.01
CA ALA A 89 4.18 11.43 4.56
C ALA A 89 3.31 12.58 5.13
N ILE A 90 2.00 12.37 5.25
CA ILE A 90 1.10 13.33 5.91
C ILE A 90 1.45 13.45 7.39
N HIS A 91 1.65 12.32 8.08
CA HIS A 91 2.06 12.33 9.49
C HIS A 91 3.39 13.07 9.71
N LEU A 92 4.37 12.82 8.85
CA LEU A 92 5.66 13.52 8.86
C LEU A 92 5.48 15.03 8.68
N GLY A 93 4.68 15.46 7.69
CA GLY A 93 4.39 16.88 7.46
C GLY A 93 3.73 17.54 8.67
N LEU A 94 2.79 16.86 9.32
CA LEU A 94 2.16 17.34 10.57
C LEU A 94 3.16 17.46 11.72
N ALA A 95 4.09 16.52 11.84
CA ALA A 95 5.13 16.55 12.86
C ALA A 95 6.10 17.74 12.65
N ILE A 96 6.50 17.99 11.40
CA ILE A 96 7.34 19.13 11.02
C ILE A 96 6.63 20.47 11.33
N GLU A 97 5.35 20.60 10.99
CA GLU A 97 4.56 21.81 11.28
C GLU A 97 4.49 22.07 12.79
N ARG A 98 4.23 21.00 13.57
CA ARG A 98 4.15 21.11 15.02
C ARG A 98 5.47 21.57 15.62
N ASN A 99 6.59 20.96 15.23
CA ASN A 99 7.92 21.34 15.72
C ASN A 99 8.26 22.79 15.33
N THR A 100 7.97 23.18 14.08
CA THR A 100 8.20 24.57 13.63
C THR A 100 7.40 25.58 14.46
N ARG A 101 6.14 25.29 14.78
CA ARG A 101 5.30 26.18 15.60
C ARG A 101 5.78 26.26 17.05
N GLU A 102 6.20 25.14 17.63
CA GLU A 102 6.76 25.10 18.98
C GLU A 102 8.08 25.91 19.04
N THR A 103 9.01 25.72 18.10
CA THR A 103 10.25 26.52 18.01
C THR A 103 9.97 28.02 17.86
N ALA A 104 9.02 28.39 17.00
CA ALA A 104 8.64 29.80 16.83
C ALA A 104 8.06 30.42 18.12
N GLN A 105 7.38 29.63 18.95
CA GLN A 105 6.89 30.08 20.26
C GLN A 105 8.04 30.25 21.25
N TYR A 106 9.02 29.33 21.28
CA TYR A 106 10.21 29.45 22.14
C TYR A 106 11.02 30.71 21.82
N ILE A 107 11.30 30.97 20.54
CA ILE A 107 12.05 32.15 20.10
C ILE A 107 11.32 33.46 20.43
N ARG A 108 9.97 33.48 20.35
CA ARG A 108 9.17 34.65 20.74
C ARG A 108 9.07 34.84 22.25
N GLY A 109 9.30 33.79 23.03
CA GLY A 109 9.24 33.79 24.49
C GLY A 109 10.57 34.08 25.18
N GLU A 110 11.69 34.10 24.46
CA GLU A 110 12.97 34.58 24.98
C GLU A 110 12.97 36.12 25.04
N PRO A 111 13.01 36.75 26.23
CA PRO A 111 13.35 38.17 26.29
C PRO A 111 14.73 38.34 25.67
N ALA A 112 14.87 39.30 24.75
CA ALA A 112 16.15 39.66 24.16
C ALA A 112 17.18 39.77 25.29
N VAL A 113 18.19 38.88 25.29
CA VAL A 113 19.31 38.95 26.22
C VAL A 113 19.86 40.36 26.07
N ALA A 114 19.61 41.21 27.07
CA ALA A 114 20.10 42.57 27.08
C ALA A 114 21.61 42.49 26.89
N SER A 115 22.10 43.14 25.83
CA SER A 115 23.52 43.34 25.63
C SER A 115 24.08 43.90 26.93
N PRO A 116 25.13 43.30 27.54
CA PRO A 116 25.73 43.87 28.71
C PRO A 116 26.35 45.21 28.29
N ASP A 117 25.66 46.30 28.64
CA ASP A 117 26.15 47.65 28.47
C ASP A 117 27.51 47.75 29.19
N LYS A 118 28.51 48.20 28.44
CA LYS A 118 29.87 48.49 28.92
C LYS A 118 29.91 49.87 29.55
#